data_AF-R7TFJ5-F1
#
_entry.id   AF-R7TFJ5-F1
#
_cell.length_a   1.000
_cell.length_b   1.000
_cell.length_c   1.000
_cell.angle_alpha   90.00
_cell.angle_beta   90.00
_cell.angle_gamma   90.00
#
_symmetry.space_group_name_H-M   'P 1'
#
loop_
_entity.id
_entity.type
_entity.pdbx_description
1 polymer ?
#
loop_
_entity_poly.entity_id
_entity_poly.type
_entity_poly.pdbx_seq_one_letter_code
_entity_poly.pdbx_strand_id
1 'polypeptide(L)'
;KNLDVDTLSEDECESILKVIQRDFDLRQQEQDRLHKIEEELNEEDVKATILAKKGSSFNENCCVRCFSRFFFIFNQKNECAACKLFVCKNCATYDKEKKAYTCKVCQKQTSLQQQSNQWFYQNVKQRFKRFGSAKVVRSLYKR
;
A
#
# COMPACT_ATOMS: atom_id res chain seq x y z
N LYS A 1 14.82 -20.04 22.39
CA LYS A 1 14.64 -21.50 22.17
C LYS A 1 14.82 -21.80 20.69
N ASN A 2 15.81 -22.63 20.35
CA ASN A 2 16.03 -23.10 18.98
C ASN A 2 14.93 -24.10 18.63
N LEU A 3 14.55 -24.14 17.35
CA LEU A 3 13.66 -25.18 16.83
C LEU A 3 14.52 -26.42 16.61
N ASP A 4 14.14 -27.53 17.23
CA ASP A 4 14.75 -28.85 17.05
C ASP A 4 14.27 -29.43 15.71
N VAL A 5 15.23 -29.84 14.88
CA VAL A 5 15.03 -30.33 13.52
C VAL A 5 15.88 -31.58 13.24
N ASP A 6 16.50 -32.17 14.27
CA ASP A 6 17.51 -33.22 14.11
C ASP A 6 16.89 -34.55 13.66
N THR A 7 15.60 -34.74 13.94
CA THR A 7 14.81 -35.95 13.62
C THR A 7 14.33 -36.01 12.17
N LEU A 8 14.46 -34.93 11.40
CA LEU A 8 14.00 -34.89 10.01
C LEU A 8 14.94 -35.71 9.11
N SER A 9 14.41 -36.48 8.18
CA SER A 9 15.21 -37.06 7.10
C SER A 9 15.71 -35.97 6.12
N GLU A 10 16.67 -36.32 5.26
CA GLU A 10 17.15 -35.41 4.21
C GLU A 10 16.04 -35.04 3.21
N ASP A 11 15.21 -36.02 2.82
CA ASP A 11 14.07 -35.82 1.92
C ASP A 11 13.01 -34.87 2.51
N GLU A 12 12.75 -34.99 3.83
CA GLU A 12 11.86 -34.07 4.55
C GLU A 12 12.43 -32.66 4.61
N CYS A 13 13.74 -32.53 4.89
CA CYS A 13 14.42 -31.24 4.86
C CYS A 13 14.31 -30.58 3.48
N GLU A 14 14.56 -31.31 2.40
CA GLU A 14 14.45 -30.80 1.03
C GLU A 14 13.01 -30.36 0.72
N SER A 15 12.03 -31.16 1.12
CA SER A 15 10.61 -30.85 0.96
C SER A 15 10.21 -29.57 1.71
N ILE A 16 10.69 -29.40 2.94
CA ILE A 16 10.46 -28.19 3.74
C ILE A 16 11.13 -26.98 3.09
N LEU A 17 12.36 -27.12 2.60
CA LEU A 17 13.07 -26.03 1.90
C LEU A 17 12.30 -25.55 0.66
N LYS A 18 11.69 -26.46 -0.11
CA LYS A 18 10.82 -26.09 -1.26
C LYS A 18 9.58 -25.30 -0.83
N VAL A 19 8.99 -25.60 0.33
CA VAL A 19 7.88 -24.81 0.90
C VAL A 19 8.37 -23.44 1.33
N ILE A 20 9.51 -23.38 2.01
CA ILE A 20 10.13 -22.13 2.47
C ILE A 20 10.44 -21.22 1.29
N GLN A 21 11.02 -21.74 0.21
CA GLN A 21 11.33 -20.97 -0.99
C GLN A 21 10.08 -20.27 -1.54
N ARG A 22 8.97 -21.00 -1.68
CA ARG A 22 7.70 -20.42 -2.13
C ARG A 22 7.15 -19.34 -1.19
N ASP A 23 7.31 -19.50 0.12
CA ASP A 23 6.92 -18.47 1.09
C ASP A 23 7.80 -17.21 0.97
N PHE A 24 9.11 -17.36 0.72
CA PHE A 24 9.99 -16.22 0.45
C PHE A 24 9.60 -15.50 -0.84
N ASP A 25 9.37 -16.25 -1.93
CA ASP A 25 8.96 -15.68 -3.21
C ASP A 25 7.63 -14.94 -3.08
N LEU A 26 6.64 -15.52 -2.40
CA LEU A 26 5.35 -14.89 -2.15
C LEU A 26 5.49 -13.58 -1.36
N ARG A 27 6.33 -13.58 -0.32
CA ARG A 27 6.58 -12.37 0.50
C ARG A 27 7.28 -11.29 -0.30
N GLN A 28 8.23 -11.64 -1.16
CA GLN A 28 8.93 -10.68 -2.01
C GLN A 28 7.94 -10.05 -3.00
N GLN A 29 7.13 -10.87 -3.68
CA GLN A 29 6.10 -10.38 -4.60
C GLN A 29 5.11 -9.43 -3.91
N GLU A 30 4.69 -9.73 -2.69
CA GLU A 30 3.79 -8.85 -1.95
C GLU A 30 4.48 -7.55 -1.51
N GLN A 31 5.75 -7.60 -1.10
CA GLN A 31 6.53 -6.39 -0.81
C GLN A 31 6.67 -5.50 -2.05
N ASP A 32 7.00 -6.08 -3.19
CA ASP A 32 7.16 -5.35 -4.46
C ASP A 32 5.82 -4.74 -4.90
N ARG A 33 4.71 -5.49 -4.75
CA ARG A 33 3.36 -5.01 -5.07
C ARG A 33 2.97 -3.80 -4.21
N LEU A 34 3.24 -3.85 -2.90
CA LEU A 34 2.95 -2.74 -1.97
C LEU A 34 3.85 -1.54 -2.26
N HIS A 35 5.14 -1.76 -2.48
CA HIS A 35 6.11 -0.71 -2.79
C HIS A 35 5.74 0.06 -4.06
N LYS A 36 5.36 -0.65 -5.13
CA LYS A 36 4.91 -0.01 -6.37
C LYS A 36 3.69 0.90 -6.14
N ILE A 37 2.75 0.47 -5.31
CA ILE A 37 1.58 1.29 -4.96
C ILE A 37 2.00 2.52 -4.14
N GLU A 38 2.94 2.37 -3.22
CA GLU A 38 3.50 3.47 -2.43
C GLU A 38 4.20 4.51 -3.31
N GLU A 39 5.03 4.07 -4.27
CA GLU A 39 5.71 4.95 -5.22
C GLU A 39 4.70 5.73 -6.07
N GLU A 40 3.72 5.05 -6.66
CA GLU A 40 2.66 5.69 -7.45
C GLU A 40 1.87 6.74 -6.63
N LEU A 41 1.60 6.46 -5.35
CA LEU A 41 0.93 7.40 -4.45
C LEU A 41 1.83 8.60 -4.10
N ASN A 42 3.13 8.37 -3.89
CA ASN A 42 4.09 9.41 -3.57
C ASN A 42 4.28 10.38 -4.76
N GLU A 43 4.35 9.85 -5.99
CA GLU A 43 4.38 10.69 -7.20
C GLU A 43 3.15 11.60 -7.30
N GLU A 44 1.96 11.05 -7.03
CA GLU A 44 0.70 11.80 -7.05
C GLU A 44 0.62 12.84 -5.93
N ASP A 45 1.25 12.61 -4.78
CA ASP A 45 1.33 13.59 -3.69
C ASP A 45 2.30 14.73 -4.01
N VAL A 46 3.45 14.41 -4.61
CA VAL A 46 4.42 15.41 -5.08
C VAL A 46 3.78 16.31 -6.15
N LYS A 47 3.12 15.74 -7.15
CA LYS A 47 2.39 16.51 -8.19
C LYS A 47 1.33 17.43 -7.55
N ALA A 48 0.51 16.87 -6.65
CA ALA A 48 -0.54 17.64 -5.99
C ALA A 48 0.03 18.78 -5.13
N THR A 49 1.13 18.54 -4.40
CA THR A 49 1.81 19.56 -3.60
C THR A 49 2.34 20.70 -4.46
N ILE A 50 2.95 20.41 -5.61
CA ILE A 50 3.44 21.44 -6.53
C ILE A 50 2.28 22.28 -7.08
N LEU A 51 1.20 21.63 -7.51
CA LEU A 51 0.06 22.30 -8.15
C LEU A 51 -0.84 23.06 -7.16
N ALA A 52 -0.89 22.62 -5.89
CA ALA A 52 -1.77 23.23 -4.89
C ALA A 52 -1.06 24.20 -3.93
N LYS A 53 0.23 24.01 -3.62
CA LYS A 53 0.92 24.78 -2.56
C LYS A 53 1.90 25.84 -3.07
N LYS A 54 2.38 25.79 -4.33
CA LYS A 54 3.30 26.81 -4.87
C LYS A 54 2.55 27.92 -5.62
N GLY A 55 1.82 28.75 -4.89
CA GLY A 55 1.35 30.08 -5.36
C GLY A 55 0.43 30.08 -6.59
N SER A 56 -0.18 28.95 -6.95
CA SER A 56 -1.01 28.84 -8.15
C SER A 56 -2.49 28.67 -7.77
N SER A 57 -3.37 29.46 -8.39
CA SER A 57 -4.82 29.26 -8.38
C SER A 57 -5.26 28.06 -9.25
N PHE A 58 -4.33 27.14 -9.53
CA PHE A 58 -4.57 25.99 -10.38
C PHE A 58 -5.69 25.13 -9.82
N ASN A 59 -5.60 24.72 -8.55
CA ASN A 59 -6.62 23.84 -7.99
C ASN A 59 -7.98 24.51 -7.80
N GLU A 60 -8.05 25.84 -7.80
CA GLU A 60 -9.33 26.55 -7.79
C GLU A 60 -10.09 26.38 -9.12
N ASN A 61 -9.33 26.25 -10.22
CA ASN A 61 -9.84 26.24 -11.59
C ASN A 61 -9.76 24.87 -12.28
N CYS A 62 -8.90 23.97 -11.81
CA CYS A 62 -8.58 22.68 -12.44
C CYS A 62 -8.54 21.55 -11.42
N CYS A 63 -8.92 20.35 -11.86
CA CYS A 63 -8.79 19.13 -11.06
C CYS A 63 -7.32 18.83 -10.78
N VAL A 64 -6.95 18.63 -9.51
CA VAL A 64 -5.56 18.32 -9.13
C VAL A 64 -5.05 16.96 -9.64
N ARG A 65 -5.94 16.07 -10.12
CA ARG A 65 -5.59 14.70 -10.54
C ARG A 65 -5.44 14.57 -12.05
N CYS A 66 -6.43 15.01 -12.82
CA CYS A 66 -6.39 14.92 -14.29
C CYS A 66 -6.05 16.24 -14.98
N PHE A 67 -5.82 17.31 -14.22
CA PHE A 67 -5.48 18.66 -14.69
C PHE A 67 -6.53 19.34 -15.57
N SER A 68 -7.70 18.73 -15.73
CA SER A 68 -8.80 19.30 -16.53
C SER A 68 -9.47 20.46 -15.80
N ARG A 69 -9.80 21.52 -16.54
CA ARG A 69 -10.50 22.70 -16.02
C ARG A 69 -11.90 22.35 -15.55
N PHE A 70 -12.35 22.94 -14.45
CA PHE A 70 -13.72 22.81 -13.97
C PHE A 70 -14.68 23.59 -14.85
N PHE A 71 -15.88 23.04 -15.02
CA PHE A 71 -17.00 23.68 -15.71
C PHE A 71 -18.25 23.50 -14.86
N PHE A 72 -19.12 24.51 -14.86
CA PHE A 72 -20.29 24.54 -13.99
C PHE A 72 -21.25 23.35 -14.19
N ILE A 73 -21.34 22.83 -15.42
CA ILE A 73 -22.30 21.77 -15.79
C ILE A 73 -21.59 20.43 -16.03
N PHE A 74 -20.58 20.40 -16.91
CA PHE A 74 -20.00 19.14 -17.40
C PHE A 74 -18.85 18.61 -16.56
N ASN A 75 -18.18 19.46 -15.76
CA ASN A 75 -17.02 19.06 -14.97
C ASN A 75 -17.02 19.77 -13.62
N GLN A 76 -18.03 19.45 -12.81
CA GLN A 76 -18.26 20.10 -11.53
C GLN A 76 -17.06 19.93 -10.58
N LYS A 77 -16.78 21.01 -9.85
CA LYS A 77 -15.75 21.08 -8.82
C LYS A 77 -16.25 20.42 -7.54
N ASN A 78 -15.56 19.38 -7.07
CA ASN A 78 -15.87 18.70 -5.81
C ASN A 78 -14.65 18.75 -4.89
N GLU A 79 -14.85 18.90 -3.59
CA GLU A 79 -13.76 18.86 -2.61
C GLU A 79 -13.57 17.44 -2.06
N CYS A 80 -12.33 16.95 -2.05
CA CYS A 80 -12.00 15.68 -1.42
C CYS A 80 -12.04 15.81 0.11
N ALA A 81 -12.86 15.01 0.78
CA ALA A 81 -13.00 15.06 2.24
C ALA A 81 -11.70 14.76 3.00
N ALA A 82 -10.81 13.95 2.42
CA ALA A 82 -9.55 13.53 3.02
C ALA A 82 -8.42 14.56 2.85
N CYS A 83 -8.12 14.98 1.62
CA CYS A 83 -6.98 15.87 1.34
C CYS A 83 -7.36 17.34 1.10
N LYS A 84 -8.65 17.69 1.10
CA LYS A 84 -9.19 19.05 0.91
C LYS A 84 -8.89 19.69 -0.45
N LEU A 85 -8.36 18.92 -1.41
CA LEU A 85 -8.10 19.39 -2.77
C LEU A 85 -9.34 19.22 -3.66
N PHE A 86 -9.51 20.12 -4.62
CA PHE A 86 -10.58 20.06 -5.59
C PHE A 86 -10.32 19.05 -6.71
N VAL A 87 -11.34 18.27 -7.03
CA VAL A 87 -11.31 17.17 -8.00
C VAL A 87 -12.59 17.11 -8.82
N CYS A 88 -12.48 16.58 -10.04
CA CYS A 88 -13.65 16.32 -10.88
C CYS A 88 -14.38 15.04 -10.46
N LYS A 89 -15.62 14.88 -10.94
CA LYS A 89 -16.41 13.66 -10.73
C LYS A 89 -15.72 12.38 -11.25
N ASN A 90 -14.90 12.48 -12.28
CA ASN A 90 -14.17 11.32 -12.82
C ASN A 90 -12.96 10.91 -11.97
N CYS A 91 -12.45 11.80 -11.13
CA CYS A 91 -11.29 11.57 -10.26
C CYS A 91 -11.70 11.34 -8.80
N ALA A 92 -12.99 11.27 -8.50
CA ALA A 92 -13.52 11.06 -7.16
C ALA A 92 -14.71 10.10 -7.16
N THR A 93 -14.97 9.51 -6.00
CA THR A 93 -16.21 8.75 -5.75
C THR A 93 -16.98 9.43 -4.63
N TYR A 94 -18.30 9.44 -4.77
CA TYR A 94 -19.20 9.91 -3.72
C TYR A 94 -19.56 8.76 -2.78
N ASP A 95 -19.29 8.95 -1.49
CA ASP A 95 -19.75 8.08 -0.42
C ASP A 95 -21.13 8.57 0.05
N LYS A 96 -22.16 7.72 -0.13
CA LYS A 96 -23.55 8.07 0.21
C LYS A 96 -23.78 8.16 1.72
N GLU A 97 -23.08 7.35 2.51
CA GLU A 97 -23.24 7.31 3.96
C GLU A 97 -22.59 8.54 4.60
N LYS A 98 -21.36 8.86 4.17
CA LYS A 98 -20.62 10.03 4.65
C LYS A 98 -21.04 11.33 3.96
N LYS A 99 -21.90 11.23 2.93
CA LYS A 99 -22.33 12.32 2.05
C LYS A 99 -21.18 13.16 1.52
N ALA A 100 -20.07 12.51 1.15
CA ALA A 100 -18.81 13.19 0.86
C ALA A 100 -18.08 12.62 -0.35
N TYR A 101 -17.35 13.47 -1.07
CA TYR A 101 -16.46 13.04 -2.16
C TYR A 101 -15.09 12.65 -1.61
N THR A 102 -14.51 11.58 -2.13
CA THR A 102 -13.11 11.20 -1.89
C THR A 102 -12.41 10.99 -3.21
N CYS A 103 -11.23 11.58 -3.41
CA CYS A 103 -10.47 11.37 -4.63
C CYS A 103 -9.90 9.94 -4.71
N LYS A 104 -9.71 9.44 -5.93
CA LYS A 104 -9.20 8.07 -6.18
C LYS A 104 -7.83 7.82 -5.54
N VAL A 105 -6.98 8.85 -5.44
CA VAL A 105 -5.67 8.75 -4.78
C VAL A 105 -5.84 8.52 -3.27
N CYS A 106 -6.69 9.29 -2.59
CA CYS A 106 -6.95 9.08 -1.16
C CYS A 106 -7.63 7.73 -0.89
N GLN A 107 -8.52 7.26 -1.77
CA GLN A 107 -9.09 5.92 -1.67
C GLN A 107 -8.01 4.84 -1.77
N LYS A 108 -7.12 4.96 -2.76
CA LYS A 108 -5.99 4.03 -2.95
C LYS A 108 -5.03 4.05 -1.76
N GLN A 109 -4.78 5.21 -1.17
CA GLN A 109 -3.99 5.34 0.06
C GLN A 109 -4.64 4.62 1.25
N THR A 110 -5.95 4.77 1.47
CA THR A 110 -6.66 4.03 2.52
C THR A 110 -6.62 2.52 2.25
N SER A 111 -6.82 2.11 0.99
CA SER A 111 -6.75 0.70 0.60
C SER A 111 -5.35 0.12 0.85
N LEU A 112 -4.28 0.86 0.56
CA LEU A 112 -2.91 0.44 0.85
C LEU A 112 -2.69 0.26 2.35
N GLN A 113 -3.17 1.19 3.19
CA GLN A 113 -3.06 1.08 4.65
C GLN A 113 -3.75 -0.17 5.19
N GLN A 114 -4.88 -0.57 4.59
CA GLN A 114 -5.58 -1.80 4.95
C GLN A 114 -4.84 -3.05 4.45
N GLN A 115 -4.40 -3.05 3.19
CA GLN A 115 -3.75 -4.21 2.56
C GLN A 115 -2.36 -4.49 3.12
N SER A 116 -1.61 -3.47 3.52
CA SER A 116 -0.26 -3.63 4.07
C SER A 116 -0.25 -4.39 5.40
N ASN A 117 -1.40 -4.50 6.08
CA ASN A 117 -1.54 -5.16 7.39
C ASN A 117 -0.43 -4.72 8.37
N GLN A 118 -0.05 -3.44 8.31
CA GLN A 118 1.11 -2.92 9.04
C GLN A 118 0.97 -3.16 10.55
N TRP A 119 -0.25 -3.05 11.09
CA TRP A 119 -0.57 -3.37 12.48
C TRP A 119 -0.13 -4.80 12.85
N PHE A 120 -0.44 -5.79 12.02
CA PHE A 120 -0.10 -7.19 12.27
C PHE A 120 1.42 -7.40 12.20
N TYR A 121 2.05 -6.92 11.14
CA TYR A 121 3.49 -7.13 10.94
C TYR A 121 4.36 -6.38 11.96
N GLN A 122 3.92 -5.21 12.44
CA GLN A 122 4.60 -4.51 13.54
C GLN A 122 4.52 -5.32 14.84
N ASN A 123 3.34 -5.84 15.19
CA ASN A 123 3.17 -6.68 16.37
C ASN A 123 4.02 -7.98 16.28
N VAL A 124 4.06 -8.62 15.11
CA VAL A 124 4.90 -9.80 14.88
C VAL A 124 6.39 -9.47 15.07
N LYS A 125 6.86 -8.35 14.51
CA LYS A 125 8.26 -7.90 14.64
C LYS A 125 8.64 -7.52 16.07
N GLN A 126 7.70 -6.98 16.86
CA GLN A 126 7.92 -6.69 18.28
C GLN A 126 8.05 -7.97 19.11
N ARG A 127 7.24 -8.99 18.81
CA ARG A 127 7.23 -10.26 19.56
C ARG A 127 8.33 -11.22 19.13
N PHE A 128 8.71 -11.23 17.86
CA PHE A 128 9.63 -12.20 17.29
C PHE A 128 10.73 -11.52 16.47
N LYS A 129 11.98 -11.92 16.70
CA LYS A 129 13.14 -11.41 15.94
C LYS A 129 13.11 -11.75 14.43
N ARG A 130 12.36 -12.79 14.04
CA ARG A 130 12.27 -13.32 12.67
C ARG A 130 10.89 -13.90 12.45
N PHE A 131 10.41 -13.88 11.21
CA PHE A 131 9.21 -14.62 10.82
C PHE A 131 9.49 -16.13 10.72
N GLY A 132 8.41 -16.92 10.62
CA GLY A 132 8.45 -18.38 10.70
C GLY A 132 9.49 -19.03 9.78
N SER A 133 9.38 -18.84 8.47
CA SER A 133 10.25 -19.48 7.48
C SER A 133 11.72 -19.06 7.64
N ALA A 134 12.00 -17.80 7.97
CA ALA A 134 13.36 -17.34 8.30
C ALA A 134 13.91 -17.98 9.59
N LYS A 135 13.05 -18.35 10.54
CA LYS A 135 13.46 -19.13 11.71
C LYS A 135 13.75 -20.59 11.34
N VAL A 136 12.89 -21.22 10.54
CA VAL A 136 13.04 -22.62 10.13
C VAL A 136 14.27 -22.83 9.25
N VAL A 137 14.49 -22.00 8.22
CA VAL A 137 15.65 -22.13 7.33
C VAL A 137 16.97 -22.04 8.09
N ARG A 138 17.03 -21.18 9.12
CA ARG A 138 18.20 -21.04 10.00
C ARG A 138 18.41 -22.27 10.87
N SER A 139 17.34 -22.94 11.32
CA SER A 139 17.46 -24.19 12.07
C SER A 139 17.93 -25.32 11.17
N LEU A 140 17.37 -25.46 9.96
CA LEU A 140 17.77 -26.48 8.99
C LEU A 140 19.24 -26.32 8.56
N TYR A 141 19.72 -25.09 8.35
CA TYR A 141 21.13 -24.83 8.00
C TYR A 141 22.12 -25.09 9.15
N LYS A 142 21.64 -25.09 10.39
CA LYS A 142 22.48 -25.28 11.60
C LYS A 142 22.49 -26.72 12.11
N ARG A 143 21.69 -27.57 11.48
CA ARG A 143 21.78 -29.00 11.67
C ARG A 143 23.14 -29.48 11.17
#